data_AF-A0A2S6SDP6-F1
#
_entry.id   AF-A0A2S6SDP6-F1
#
_cell.length_a   1.000
_cell.length_b   1.000
_cell.length_c   1.000
_cell.angle_alpha   90.00
_cell.angle_beta   90.00
_cell.angle_gamma   90.00
#
_symmetry.space_group_name_H-M   'P 1'
#
loop_
_entity.id
_entity.type
_entity.pdbx_description
1 polymer ?
#
loop_
_entity_poly.entity_id
_entity_poly.type
_entity_poly.pdbx_seq_one_letter_code
_entity_poly.pdbx_strand_id
1 'polypeptide(L)'
;EHSWLKDIGRVKYVNATDYQALEAFKLCCKLEGIIPALEPSHALAYLLSLSGKLSKDDIIIMNMCGRGDKDIFSISKNLGVKL
;
A
#
# COMPACT_ATOMS: atom_id res chain seq x y z
N GLU A 1 -5.06 16.87 13.59
CA GLU A 1 -6.23 16.73 12.70
C GLU A 1 -6.77 15.29 12.64
N HIS A 2 -5.91 14.28 12.38
CA HIS A 2 -6.32 12.88 12.27
C HIS A 2 -7.19 12.33 13.42
N SER A 3 -6.81 12.61 14.68
CA SER A 3 -7.58 12.19 15.87
C SER A 3 -9.00 12.76 15.87
N TRP A 4 -9.15 14.07 15.65
CA TRP A 4 -10.46 14.70 15.59
C TRP A 4 -11.35 14.14 14.46
N LEU A 5 -10.79 13.93 13.26
CA LEU A 5 -11.52 13.34 12.13
C LEU A 5 -11.96 11.89 12.40
N LYS A 6 -11.21 11.14 13.22
CA LYS A 6 -11.60 9.82 13.71
C LYS A 6 -12.77 9.93 14.69
N ASP A 7 -12.66 10.85 15.64
CA ASP A 7 -13.61 10.99 16.74
C ASP A 7 -14.99 11.42 16.24
N ILE A 8 -15.06 12.25 15.20
CA ILE A 8 -16.33 12.61 14.54
C ILE A 8 -16.82 11.58 13.51
N GLY A 9 -16.11 10.47 13.32
CA GLY A 9 -16.48 9.40 12.38
C GLY A 9 -16.30 9.72 10.90
N ARG A 10 -15.59 10.81 10.56
CA ARG A 10 -15.41 11.25 9.16
C ARG A 10 -14.39 10.42 8.37
N VAL A 11 -13.40 9.87 9.07
CA VAL A 11 -12.32 9.04 8.50
C VAL A 11 -12.26 7.71 9.24
N LYS A 12 -12.08 6.62 8.48
CA LYS A 12 -11.79 5.29 9.03
C LYS A 12 -10.29 5.04 8.98
N TYR A 13 -9.73 4.66 10.13
CA TYR A 13 -8.33 4.26 10.24
C TYR A 13 -8.26 2.75 10.22
N VAL A 14 -7.42 2.23 9.35
CA VAL A 14 -7.20 0.82 9.10
C VAL A 14 -5.70 0.57 9.08
N ASN A 15 -5.31 -0.70 9.19
CA ASN A 15 -3.92 -1.10 9.17
C ASN A 15 -3.68 -2.21 8.15
N ALA A 16 -2.44 -2.28 7.68
CA ALA A 16 -1.87 -3.42 6.98
C ALA A 16 -0.57 -3.79 7.69
N THR A 17 -0.18 -5.06 7.65
CA THR A 17 1.11 -5.50 8.21
C THR A 17 2.23 -5.30 7.18
N ASP A 18 3.48 -5.28 7.64
CA ASP A 18 4.66 -5.20 6.77
C ASP A 18 4.67 -6.31 5.70
N TYR A 19 4.24 -7.52 6.07
CA TYR A 19 4.12 -8.64 5.14
C TYR A 19 3.11 -8.33 4.03
N GLN A 20 1.93 -7.81 4.39
CA GLN A 20 0.91 -7.44 3.42
C GLN A 20 1.38 -6.30 2.51
N ALA A 21 2.08 -5.32 3.08
CA ALA A 21 2.68 -4.22 2.32
C ALA A 21 3.74 -4.72 1.32
N LEU A 22 4.59 -5.68 1.72
CA LEU A 22 5.59 -6.29 0.83
C LEU A 22 4.95 -7.06 -0.32
N GLU A 23 3.87 -7.80 -0.07
CA GLU A 23 3.15 -8.49 -1.15
C GLU A 23 2.47 -7.50 -2.11
N ALA A 24 1.87 -6.43 -1.59
CA ALA A 24 1.30 -5.37 -2.41
C ALA A 24 2.36 -4.62 -3.24
N PHE A 25 3.52 -4.34 -2.64
CA PHE A 25 4.69 -3.78 -3.34
C PHE A 25 5.07 -4.65 -4.54
N LYS A 26 5.26 -5.96 -4.34
CA LYS A 26 5.62 -6.89 -5.42
C LYS A 26 4.59 -6.89 -6.54
N LEU A 27 3.31 -6.87 -6.17
CA LEU A 27 2.22 -6.89 -7.13
C LEU A 27 2.20 -5.62 -7.98
N CYS A 28 2.36 -4.45 -7.35
CA CYS A 28 2.44 -3.15 -8.04
C CYS A 28 3.60 -3.12 -9.04
N CYS A 29 4.80 -3.54 -8.60
CA CYS A 29 5.97 -3.65 -9.47
C CYS A 29 5.71 -4.57 -10.67
N LYS A 30 5.06 -5.72 -10.44
CA LYS A 30 4.83 -6.73 -11.48
C LYS A 30 3.76 -6.32 -12.48
N LEU A 31 2.67 -5.70 -12.03
CA LEU A 31 1.53 -5.38 -12.88
C LEU A 31 1.65 -4.00 -13.53
N GLU A 32 2.12 -3.01 -12.79
CA GLU A 32 2.11 -1.61 -13.22
C GLU A 32 3.50 -1.07 -13.58
N GLY A 33 4.57 -1.82 -13.25
CA GLY A 33 5.95 -1.36 -13.44
C GLY A 33 6.34 -0.17 -12.53
N ILE A 34 5.52 0.13 -11.52
CA ILE A 34 5.75 1.18 -10.54
C ILE A 34 6.46 0.56 -9.34
N ILE A 35 7.51 1.22 -8.86
CA ILE A 35 8.23 0.84 -7.63
C ILE A 35 7.77 1.78 -6.51
N PRO A 36 6.71 1.45 -5.75
CA PRO A 36 6.23 2.31 -4.68
C PRO A 36 7.18 2.27 -3.48
N ALA A 37 7.18 3.31 -2.65
CA ALA A 37 7.78 3.20 -1.33
C ALA A 37 6.99 2.20 -0.45
N LEU A 38 7.56 1.75 0.67
CA LEU A 38 6.87 0.80 1.55
C LEU A 38 5.65 1.43 2.25
N GLU A 39 5.67 2.73 2.51
CA GLU A 39 4.58 3.47 3.14
C GLU A 39 3.29 3.45 2.31
N PRO A 40 3.26 3.87 1.02
CA PRO A 40 2.06 3.76 0.20
C PRO A 40 1.67 2.30 -0.10
N SER A 41 2.63 1.36 -0.02
CA SER A 41 2.33 -0.07 -0.18
C SER A 41 1.39 -0.61 0.91
N HIS A 42 1.36 0.00 2.11
CA HIS A 42 0.37 -0.32 3.14
C HIS A 42 -1.06 0.04 2.71
N ALA A 43 -1.24 1.20 2.08
CA ALA A 43 -2.53 1.61 1.55
C ALA A 43 -2.97 0.69 0.40
N LEU A 44 -2.05 0.32 -0.49
CA LEU A 44 -2.33 -0.63 -1.57
C LEU A 44 -2.72 -2.01 -1.03
N ALA A 45 -2.02 -2.51 -0.02
CA ALA A 45 -2.34 -3.77 0.64
C ALA A 45 -3.76 -3.77 1.24
N TYR A 46 -4.16 -2.67 1.88
CA TYR A 46 -5.52 -2.53 2.37
C TYR A 46 -6.55 -2.55 1.22
N LEU A 47 -6.29 -1.84 0.11
CA LEU A 47 -7.18 -1.86 -1.06
C LEU A 47 -7.34 -3.26 -1.65
N LEU A 48 -6.25 -4.03 -1.75
CA LEU A 48 -6.30 -5.42 -2.21
C LEU A 48 -7.15 -6.30 -1.28
N SER A 49 -7.15 -6.02 0.03
CA SER A 49 -8.01 -6.73 1.00
C SER A 49 -9.51 -6.42 0.84
N LEU A 50 -9.85 -5.34 0.13
CA LEU A 50 -11.23 -4.98 -0.21
C LEU A 50 -11.70 -5.64 -1.52
N SER A 51 -10.84 -6.42 -2.19
CA SER A 51 -11.22 -7.15 -3.40
C SER A 51 -12.48 -7.99 -3.17
N GLY A 52 -13.42 -7.92 -4.12
CA GLY A 52 -14.73 -8.56 -4.03
C GLY A 52 -15.78 -7.83 -3.17
N LYS A 53 -15.40 -6.78 -2.44
CA LYS A 53 -16.35 -5.88 -1.74
C LYS A 53 -16.67 -4.60 -2.53
N LEU A 54 -15.91 -4.35 -3.60
CA LEU A 54 -16.03 -3.19 -4.46
C LEU A 54 -16.76 -3.57 -5.75
N SER A 55 -17.61 -2.67 -6.24
CA SER A 55 -18.20 -2.77 -7.57
C SER A 55 -17.17 -2.47 -8.65
N LYS A 56 -17.42 -2.91 -9.88
CA LYS A 56 -16.60 -2.54 -11.04
C LYS A 56 -16.67 -1.05 -11.38
N ASP A 57 -17.74 -0.38 -10.94
CA ASP A 57 -17.98 1.05 -11.19
C ASP A 57 -17.42 1.96 -10.09
N ASP A 58 -16.89 1.39 -9.00
CA ASP A 58 -16.31 2.18 -7.91
C ASP A 58 -14.97 2.79 -8.35
N ILE A 59 -14.85 4.12 -8.21
CA ILE A 59 -13.61 4.85 -8.49
C ILE A 59 -12.86 5.08 -7.18
N ILE A 60 -11.62 4.62 -7.11
CA ILE A 60 -10.76 4.76 -5.93
C ILE A 60 -9.60 5.70 -6.25
N ILE A 61 -9.42 6.70 -5.40
CA ILE A 61 -8.25 7.58 -5.42
C ILE A 61 -7.37 7.18 -4.25
N MET A 62 -6.12 6.82 -4.54
CA MET A 62 -5.13 6.42 -3.57
C MET A 62 -3.90 7.30 -3.68
N ASN A 63 -3.42 7.80 -2.54
CA ASN A 63 -2.25 8.66 -2.52
C ASN A 63 -0.96 7.82 -2.59
N MET A 64 -0.22 7.95 -3.69
CA MET A 64 1.10 7.36 -3.88
C MET A 64 2.18 8.32 -3.34
N CYS A 65 2.34 8.37 -2.02
CA CYS A 65 3.13 9.41 -1.35
C CYS A 65 4.65 9.34 -1.56
N GLY A 66 5.18 8.26 -2.17
CA GLY A 66 6.62 8.10 -2.37
C GLY A 66 6.98 6.97 -3.32
N ARG A 67 8.23 7.04 -3.81
CA ARG A 67 8.87 6.05 -4.69
C ARG A 67 9.90 5.22 -3.93
N GLY A 68 10.02 3.94 -4.27
CA GLY A 68 10.79 2.95 -3.51
C GLY A 68 12.29 2.88 -3.82
N ASP A 69 12.84 3.82 -4.60
CA ASP A 69 14.27 3.78 -5.00
C ASP A 69 15.23 3.71 -3.81
N LYS A 70 14.86 4.35 -2.70
CA LYS A 70 15.67 4.37 -1.47
C LYS A 70 15.52 3.08 -0.65
N ASP A 71 14.41 2.37 -0.82
CA ASP A 71 14.04 1.21 -0.02
C ASP A 71 14.48 -0.11 -0.67
N ILE A 72 14.97 -0.07 -1.91
CA ILE A 72 15.41 -1.22 -2.69
C ILE A 72 16.36 -2.15 -1.92
N PHE A 73 17.28 -1.62 -1.11
CA PHE A 73 18.20 -2.44 -0.31
C PHE A 73 17.55 -3.09 0.91
N SER A 74 16.62 -2.40 1.56
CA SER A 74 15.84 -2.93 2.68
C SER A 74 14.88 -4.02 2.20
N ILE A 75 14.29 -3.80 1.03
CA ILE A 75 13.36 -4.71 0.37
C ILE A 75 14.12 -5.95 -0.13
N SER A 76 15.26 -5.79 -0.80
CA SER A 76 16.02 -6.94 -1.34
C SER A 76 16.41 -7.95 -0.26
N LYS A 77 16.79 -7.47 0.92
CA LYS A 77 17.06 -8.30 2.11
C LYS A 77 15.83 -9.08 2.56
N ASN A 78 14.66 -8.44 2.61
CA ASN A 78 13.40 -9.08 2.98
C ASN A 78 12.87 -10.04 1.90
N LEU A 79 13.19 -9.79 0.63
CA LEU A 79 12.77 -10.61 -0.50
C LEU A 79 13.72 -11.78 -0.80
N GLY A 80 14.87 -11.84 -0.13
CA GLY A 80 15.90 -12.85 -0.41
C GLY A 80 16.53 -12.70 -1.80
N VAL A 81 16.41 -11.53 -2.42
CA VAL A 81 16.95 -11.23 -3.74
C VAL A 81 18.30 -10.55 -3.57
N LYS A 82 19.36 -11.10 -4.15
CA LYS A 82 20.61 -10.35 -4.33
C LYS A 82 20.43 -9.39 -5.49
N LEU A 83 20.60 -8.09 -5.21
CA LEU A 83 20.79 -7.07 -6.24
C LEU A 83 22.20 -7.15 -6.81
#